data_AF-V7PNG2-F1
#
_entry.id   AF-V7PNG2-F1
#
_cell.length_a   1.000
_cell.length_b   1.000
_cell.length_c   1.000
_cell.angle_alpha   90.00
_cell.angle_beta   90.00
_cell.angle_gamma   90.00
#
_symmetry.space_group_name_H-M   'P 1'
#
loop_
_entity.id
_entity.type
_entity.pdbx_description
1 polymer ?
#
loop_
_entity_poly.entity_id
_entity_poly.type
_entity_poly.pdbx_seq_one_letter_code
_entity_poly.pdbx_strand_id
1 'polypeptide(L)'
;MSIAKKRLAQERAEWRKDHPAGFSAKYSPMSDGTVCLSILNEDEDWKPSITIKQILLGIQDLLDNPNPNSPAQAEPFLLYQQDRDSYEKKVKKQALEFRPKD
;
A
#
# COMPACT_ATOMS: atom_id res chain seq x y z
N MET A 1 -28.34 0.88 -8.73
CA MET A 1 -26.89 0.95 -8.39
C MET A 1 -26.14 -0.16 -9.10
N SER A 2 -24.99 0.15 -9.72
CA SER A 2 -24.08 -0.83 -10.34
C SER A 2 -23.59 -1.87 -9.31
N ILE A 3 -23.29 -3.08 -9.79
CA ILE A 3 -22.75 -4.19 -8.99
C ILE A 3 -21.50 -3.75 -8.22
N ALA A 4 -20.61 -2.98 -8.86
CA ALA A 4 -19.41 -2.46 -8.22
C ALA A 4 -19.73 -1.59 -6.99
N LYS A 5 -20.70 -0.67 -7.11
CA LYS A 5 -21.11 0.21 -5.99
C LYS A 5 -21.70 -0.59 -4.82
N LYS A 6 -22.46 -1.65 -5.10
CA LYS A 6 -23.03 -2.52 -4.05
C LYS A 6 -21.93 -3.31 -3.32
N ARG A 7 -21.00 -3.90 -4.07
CA ARG A 7 -19.85 -4.61 -3.50
C ARG A 7 -18.98 -3.71 -2.62
N LEU A 8 -18.62 -2.53 -3.12
CA LEU A 8 -17.84 -1.54 -2.36
C LEU A 8 -18.53 -1.13 -1.06
N ALA A 9 -19.86 -0.96 -1.07
CA ALA A 9 -20.61 -0.64 0.14
C ALA A 9 -20.56 -1.78 1.17
N GLN A 10 -20.68 -3.03 0.72
CA GLN A 10 -20.57 -4.21 1.58
C GLN A 10 -19.18 -4.34 2.19
N GLU A 11 -18.13 -4.29 1.36
CA GLU A 11 -16.74 -4.39 1.81
C GLU A 11 -16.38 -3.28 2.81
N ARG A 12 -16.88 -2.06 2.60
CA ARG A 12 -16.70 -0.95 3.56
C ARG A 12 -17.46 -1.17 4.87
N ALA A 13 -18.61 -1.83 4.84
CA ALA A 13 -19.35 -2.18 6.05
C ALA A 13 -18.65 -3.29 6.84
N GLU A 14 -18.09 -4.28 6.17
CA GLU A 14 -17.29 -5.36 6.76
C GLU A 14 -15.98 -4.83 7.34
N TRP A 15 -15.25 -3.97 6.61
CA TRP A 15 -14.02 -3.34 7.08
C TRP A 15 -14.21 -2.58 8.39
N ARG A 16 -15.32 -1.83 8.54
CA ARG A 16 -15.62 -1.08 9.77
C ARG A 16 -15.79 -1.95 11.01
N LYS A 17 -16.04 -3.26 10.87
CA LYS A 17 -16.21 -4.18 12.00
C LYS A 17 -14.88 -4.63 12.60
N ASP A 18 -13.83 -4.72 11.78
CA ASP A 18 -12.58 -5.41 12.11
C ASP A 18 -11.42 -4.84 11.27
N HIS A 19 -11.19 -3.54 11.39
CA HIS A 19 -10.00 -2.91 10.83
C HIS A 19 -8.98 -2.64 11.94
N PRO A 20 -7.67 -2.68 11.63
CA PRO A 20 -6.65 -2.29 12.58
C PRO A 20 -6.88 -0.86 13.07
N ALA A 21 -6.79 -0.67 14.40
CA ALA A 21 -6.93 0.65 15.02
C ALA A 21 -5.85 1.61 14.48
N GLY A 22 -6.24 2.85 14.16
CA GLY A 22 -5.32 3.86 13.64
C GLY A 22 -4.93 3.71 12.17
N PHE A 23 -5.43 2.70 11.45
CA PHE A 23 -5.14 2.57 10.02
C PHE A 23 -5.93 3.61 9.19
N SER A 24 -5.19 4.53 8.57
CA SER A 24 -5.73 5.47 7.59
C SER A 24 -4.96 5.29 6.28
N ALA A 25 -5.68 4.96 5.20
CA ALA A 25 -5.12 4.91 3.85
C ALA A 25 -5.52 6.19 3.11
N LYS A 26 -4.55 7.06 2.85
CA LYS A 26 -4.71 8.20 1.92
C LYS A 26 -4.00 7.85 0.63
N TYR A 27 -4.68 8.04 -0.49
CA TYR A 27 -4.08 7.92 -1.81
C TYR A 27 -2.93 8.93 -1.92
N SER A 28 -1.73 8.45 -2.22
CA SER A 28 -0.58 9.28 -2.55
C SER A 28 0.03 8.71 -3.84
N PRO A 29 -0.21 9.35 -4.99
CA PRO A 29 0.38 8.90 -6.24
C PRO A 29 1.90 9.07 -6.20
N MET A 30 2.62 8.21 -6.92
CA MET A 30 3.99 8.53 -7.35
C MET A 30 3.98 9.85 -8.16
N SER A 31 5.14 10.44 -8.43
CA SER A 31 5.24 11.68 -9.22
C SER A 31 4.56 11.60 -10.60
N ASP A 32 4.36 10.38 -11.11
CA ASP A 32 3.67 10.07 -12.36
C ASP A 32 2.22 9.56 -12.18
N GLY A 33 1.72 9.37 -10.96
CA GLY A 33 0.38 8.81 -10.71
C GLY A 33 0.32 7.30 -10.45
N THR A 34 1.43 6.58 -10.62
CA THR A 34 1.40 5.11 -10.65
C THR A 34 1.41 4.51 -9.24
N VAL A 35 0.67 3.42 -9.04
CA VAL A 35 0.73 2.57 -7.83
C VAL A 35 1.19 1.19 -8.26
N CYS A 36 2.38 0.78 -7.82
CA CYS A 36 2.93 -0.54 -8.15
C CYS A 36 2.52 -1.57 -7.09
N LEU A 37 1.41 -2.25 -7.33
CA LEU A 37 1.03 -3.50 -6.66
C LEU A 37 0.58 -4.47 -7.75
N SER A 38 1.19 -5.66 -7.81
CA SER A 38 0.83 -6.67 -8.82
C SER A 38 -0.65 -7.07 -8.75
N ILE A 39 -1.22 -7.05 -7.54
CA ILE A 39 -2.65 -7.28 -7.28
C ILE A 39 -3.58 -6.16 -7.78
N LEU A 40 -3.04 -5.06 -8.32
CA LEU A 40 -3.79 -3.98 -8.97
C LEU A 40 -3.53 -3.93 -10.48
N ASN A 41 -2.61 -4.77 -10.98
CA ASN A 41 -2.26 -4.86 -12.39
C ASN A 41 -3.12 -5.93 -13.08
N GLU A 42 -3.86 -5.53 -14.12
CA GLU A 42 -4.80 -6.40 -14.85
C GLU A 42 -4.08 -7.60 -15.52
N ASP A 43 -2.83 -7.39 -15.95
CA ASP A 43 -2.04 -8.40 -16.67
C ASP A 43 -1.21 -9.32 -15.76
N GLU A 44 -1.23 -9.08 -14.44
CA GLU A 44 -0.48 -9.89 -13.45
C GLU A 44 -1.44 -10.67 -12.53
N ASP A 45 -1.67 -10.17 -11.30
CA ASP A 45 -2.34 -10.91 -10.24
C ASP A 45 -3.77 -10.45 -9.97
N TRP A 46 -4.28 -9.46 -10.73
CA TRP A 46 -5.63 -8.95 -10.53
C TRP A 46 -6.69 -10.05 -10.72
N LYS A 47 -7.62 -10.14 -9.76
CA LYS A 47 -8.81 -10.99 -9.84
C LYS A 47 -10.03 -10.21 -9.37
N PRO A 48 -11.20 -10.35 -10.03
CA PRO A 48 -12.44 -9.70 -9.58
C PRO A 48 -12.89 -10.09 -8.16
N SER A 49 -12.35 -11.19 -7.61
CA SER A 49 -12.59 -11.65 -6.25
C SER A 49 -11.74 -10.94 -5.19
N ILE A 50 -10.73 -10.16 -5.58
CA ILE A 50 -9.91 -9.38 -4.64
C ILE A 50 -10.78 -8.29 -4.02
N THR A 51 -10.73 -8.21 -2.69
CA THR A 51 -11.45 -7.21 -1.88
C THR A 51 -10.55 -6.04 -1.52
N ILE A 52 -11.13 -4.90 -1.17
CA ILE A 52 -10.41 -3.75 -0.61
C ILE A 52 -9.60 -4.17 0.63
N LYS A 53 -10.15 -5.03 1.49
CA LYS A 53 -9.43 -5.53 2.68
C LYS A 53 -8.13 -6.23 2.28
N GLN A 54 -8.16 -7.10 1.27
CA GLN A 54 -6.97 -7.79 0.78
C GLN A 54 -5.95 -6.83 0.17
N ILE A 55 -6.40 -5.81 -0.56
CA ILE A 55 -5.52 -4.77 -1.11
C ILE A 55 -4.82 -4.01 0.03
N LEU A 56 -5.57 -3.58 1.04
CA LEU A 56 -5.03 -2.82 2.17
C LEU A 56 -4.05 -3.65 3.01
N LEU A 57 -4.35 -4.93 3.23
CA LEU A 57 -3.44 -5.85 3.91
C LEU A 57 -2.17 -6.11 3.10
N GLY A 58 -2.28 -6.26 1.77
CA GLY A 58 -1.11 -6.40 0.89
C GLY A 58 -0.21 -5.17 0.91
N ILE A 59 -0.79 -3.96 0.99
CA ILE A 59 -0.02 -2.72 1.18
C ILE A 59 0.70 -2.70 2.53
N GLN A 60 0.02 -3.08 3.62
CA GLN A 60 0.65 -3.16 4.95
C GLN A 60 1.83 -4.13 4.94
N ASP A 61 1.62 -5.33 4.40
CA ASP A 61 2.68 -6.34 4.30
C ASP A 61 3.85 -5.86 3.45
N LEU A 62 3.61 -5.17 2.33
CA LEU A 62 4.68 -4.63 1.49
C LEU A 62 5.50 -3.53 2.19
N LEU A 63 4.88 -2.75 3.08
CA LEU A 63 5.57 -1.72 3.87
C LEU A 63 6.46 -2.35 4.95
N ASP A 64 6.01 -3.44 5.57
CA ASP A 64 6.79 -4.17 6.59
C ASP A 64 7.85 -5.08 5.95
N ASN A 65 7.53 -5.67 4.80
CA ASN A 65 8.33 -6.64 4.05
C ASN A 65 8.53 -6.18 2.60
N PRO A 66 9.48 -5.26 2.32
CA PRO A 66 9.76 -4.81 0.96
C PRO A 66 10.15 -5.97 0.05
N ASN A 67 9.64 -6.00 -1.19
CA ASN A 67 9.98 -7.03 -2.18
C ASN A 67 11.23 -6.63 -3.00
N PRO A 68 12.42 -7.24 -2.76
CA PRO A 68 13.64 -6.90 -3.48
C PRO A 68 13.68 -7.42 -4.92
N ASN A 69 12.80 -8.36 -5.30
CA ASN A 69 12.76 -8.93 -6.65
C ASN A 69 11.99 -8.04 -7.62
N SER A 70 11.20 -7.09 -7.12
CA SER A 70 10.41 -6.14 -7.91
C SER A 70 10.45 -4.75 -7.25
N PRO A 71 11.62 -4.08 -7.25
CA PRO A 71 11.75 -2.78 -6.61
C PRO A 71 10.97 -1.71 -7.37
N ALA A 72 10.02 -1.06 -6.70
CA ALA A 72 9.26 0.05 -7.28
C ALA A 72 10.12 1.30 -7.54
N GLN A 73 11.20 1.48 -6.76
CA GLN A 73 12.10 2.63 -6.87
C GLN A 73 13.55 2.19 -6.72
N ALA A 74 14.41 2.61 -7.65
CA ALA A 74 15.82 2.20 -7.68
C ALA A 74 16.65 2.75 -6.50
N GLU A 75 16.53 4.05 -6.18
CA GLU A 75 17.33 4.67 -5.12
C GLU A 75 17.05 4.08 -3.73
N PRO A 76 15.79 3.95 -3.25
CA PRO A 76 15.50 3.33 -1.96
C PRO A 76 15.93 1.86 -1.92
N PHE A 77 15.81 1.13 -3.03
CA PHE A 77 16.22 -0.27 -3.13
C PHE A 77 17.73 -0.44 -3.01
N LEU A 78 18.53 0.37 -3.71
CA LEU A 78 19.98 0.34 -3.59
C LEU A 78 20.42 0.66 -2.16
N LEU A 79 19.82 1.66 -1.53
CA LEU A 79 20.09 1.99 -0.14
C LEU A 79 19.69 0.84 0.80
N TYR A 80 18.55 0.21 0.58
CA TYR A 80 18.08 -0.94 1.35
C TYR A 80 19.05 -2.14 1.30
N GLN A 81 19.70 -2.36 0.15
CA GLN A 81 20.70 -3.42 -0.02
C GLN A 81 22.08 -3.06 0.55
N GLN A 82 22.51 -1.81 0.40
CA GLN A 82 23.85 -1.37 0.80
C GLN A 82 23.95 -1.00 2.28
N ASP A 83 22.96 -0.29 2.81
CA ASP A 83 22.95 0.24 4.17
C ASP A 83 21.53 0.29 4.73
N ARG A 84 21.18 -0.77 5.47
CA ARG A 84 19.86 -0.92 6.09
C ARG A 84 19.57 0.16 7.14
N ASP A 85 20.57 0.57 7.92
CA ASP A 85 20.39 1.54 8.98
C ASP A 85 20.07 2.93 8.42
N SER A 86 20.75 3.33 7.34
CA SER A 86 20.47 4.60 6.65
C SER A 86 19.12 4.57 5.95
N TYR A 87 18.73 3.43 5.36
CA TYR A 87 17.39 3.24 4.80
C TYR A 87 16.31 3.46 5.87
N GLU A 88 16.40 2.78 7.01
CA GLU A 88 15.42 2.90 8.08
C GLU A 88 15.33 4.33 8.66
N LYS A 89 16.47 5.02 8.79
CA LYS A 89 16.49 6.42 9.22
C LYS A 89 15.76 7.33 8.24
N LYS A 90 15.97 7.15 6.93
CA LYS A 90 15.23 7.91 5.89
C LYS A 90 13.74 7.62 5.94
N VAL A 91 13.35 6.34 6.03
CA VAL A 91 11.94 5.93 6.12
C VAL A 91 11.26 6.55 7.35
N LYS A 92 11.89 6.48 8.53
CA LYS A 92 11.36 7.09 9.76
C LYS A 92 11.21 8.62 9.63
N LYS A 93 12.21 9.28 9.04
CA LYS A 93 12.16 10.74 8.79
C LYS A 93 10.99 11.10 7.86
N GLN A 94 10.82 10.35 6.77
CA GLN A 94 9.74 10.57 5.81
C GLN A 94 8.36 10.31 6.44
N ALA A 95 8.21 9.21 7.17
CA ALA A 95 6.96 8.90 7.88
C ALA A 95 6.55 10.00 8.87
N LEU A 96 7.53 10.63 9.54
CA LEU A 96 7.28 11.77 10.43
C LEU A 96 6.85 13.03 9.66
N GLU A 97 7.48 13.31 8.52
CA GLU A 97 7.19 14.48 7.68
C GLU A 97 5.78 14.43 7.07
N PHE A 98 5.36 13.26 6.59
CA PHE A 98 4.06 13.04 5.96
C PHE A 98 2.97 12.57 6.92
N ARG A 99 3.27 12.48 8.22
CA ARG A 99 2.27 12.15 9.24
C ARG A 99 1.10 13.14 9.12
N PRO A 100 -0.15 12.66 9.03
CA PRO A 100 -1.31 13.54 9.05
C PRO A 100 -1.25 14.44 10.29
N LYS A 101 -1.32 15.76 10.08
CA LYS A 101 -1.53 16.72 11.16
C LYS A 101 -3.04 16.76 11.40
N ASP A 102 -3.44 16.42 12.63
CA ASP A 102 -4.82 16.50 13.08
C ASP A 102 -5.34 17.94 13.06
#